data_AF-A0A4Q6A520-F1
#
_entry.id   AF-A0A4Q6A520-F1
#
_cell.length_a   1.000
_cell.length_b   1.000
_cell.length_c   1.000
_cell.angle_alpha   90.00
_cell.angle_beta   90.00
_cell.angle_gamma   90.00
#
_symmetry.space_group_name_H-M   'P 1'
#
loop_
_entity.id
_entity.type
_entity.pdbx_description
1 polymer ?
#
loop_
_entity_poly.entity_id
_entity_poly.type
_entity_poly.pdbx_seq_one_letter_code
_entity_poly.pdbx_strand_id
1 'polypeptide(L)'
;MRKFYSRTLSLAIAILCSAMAFAQVSVTASAGTPGPTSYTTLKSAFDAVNAGTHQGTVTISITGNTTETASAILNASGLGAANYAAVNIGTSGSFTVSASGAFALIDLNGADNVTINGNNTL
;
A
#
# COMPACT_ATOMS: atom_id res chain seq x y z
N MET A 1 14.39 -41.59 -17.72
CA MET A 1 13.17 -40.84 -17.31
C MET A 1 13.33 -39.98 -16.05
N ARG A 2 14.20 -40.31 -15.08
CA ARG A 2 14.40 -39.51 -13.84
C ARG A 2 15.07 -38.12 -14.02
N LYS A 3 15.84 -37.90 -15.10
CA LYS A 3 16.61 -36.65 -15.32
C LYS A 3 15.80 -35.48 -15.91
N PHE A 4 14.65 -35.75 -16.53
CA PHE A 4 13.78 -34.72 -17.09
C PHE A 4 12.95 -34.01 -16.02
N TYR A 5 12.44 -34.77 -15.03
CA TYR A 5 11.72 -34.21 -13.88
C TYR A 5 12.59 -33.29 -13.01
N SER A 6 13.88 -33.58 -12.85
CA SER A 6 14.79 -32.76 -12.04
C SER A 6 15.06 -31.38 -12.66
N ARG A 7 15.06 -31.26 -14.01
CA ARG A 7 15.26 -29.99 -14.71
C ARG A 7 13.98 -29.15 -14.78
N THR A 8 12.82 -29.79 -14.96
CA THR A 8 11.52 -29.09 -14.93
C THR A 8 11.12 -28.66 -13.52
N LEU A 9 11.45 -29.46 -12.49
CA LEU A 9 11.23 -29.10 -11.09
C LEU A 9 12.12 -27.91 -10.65
N SER A 10 13.36 -27.84 -11.14
CA SER A 10 14.28 -26.72 -10.85
C SER A 10 13.84 -25.40 -11.50
N LEU A 11 13.28 -25.45 -12.71
CA LEU A 11 12.76 -24.27 -13.41
C LEU A 11 11.47 -23.74 -12.73
N ALA A 12 10.61 -24.64 -12.24
CA ALA A 12 9.41 -24.28 -11.49
C ALA A 12 9.74 -23.63 -10.12
N ILE A 13 10.79 -24.09 -9.44
CA ILE A 13 11.25 -23.49 -8.17
C ILE A 13 11.90 -22.10 -8.39
N ALA A 14 12.63 -21.91 -9.50
CA ALA A 14 13.21 -20.61 -9.84
C ALA A 14 12.14 -19.54 -10.18
N ILE A 15 11.05 -19.95 -10.85
CA ILE A 15 9.91 -19.07 -11.17
C ILE A 15 9.06 -18.76 -9.93
N LEU A 16 9.00 -19.67 -8.95
CA LEU A 16 8.33 -19.42 -7.67
C LEU A 16 9.13 -18.46 -6.76
N CYS A 17 10.45 -18.37 -6.95
CA CYS A 17 11.34 -17.49 -6.18
C CYS A 17 11.40 -16.05 -6.74
N SER A 18 10.98 -15.83 -7.99
CA SER A 18 11.01 -14.51 -8.64
C SER A 18 9.81 -13.59 -8.35
N ALA A 19 8.84 -14.03 -7.54
CA ALA A 19 7.63 -13.28 -7.23
C ALA A 19 7.47 -12.99 -5.72
N MET A 20 8.58 -12.81 -4.99
CA MET A 20 8.52 -12.24 -3.65
C MET A 20 8.15 -10.75 -3.76
N ALA A 21 6.84 -10.47 -3.90
CA ALA A 21 6.32 -9.11 -3.77
C ALA A 21 6.47 -8.69 -2.31
N PHE A 22 7.43 -7.82 -2.03
CA PHE A 22 7.54 -7.19 -0.73
C PHE A 22 6.31 -6.28 -0.51
N ALA A 23 5.65 -6.44 0.62
CA ALA A 23 4.65 -5.49 1.08
C ALA A 23 5.36 -4.20 1.53
N GLN A 24 5.14 -3.11 0.80
CA GLN A 24 5.82 -1.82 1.03
C GLN A 24 4.99 -0.86 1.88
N VAL A 25 3.70 -1.18 2.07
CA VAL A 25 2.76 -0.35 2.80
C VAL A 25 1.96 -1.25 3.76
N SER A 26 1.91 -0.87 5.03
CA SER A 26 1.11 -1.52 6.06
C SER A 26 -0.01 -0.58 6.52
N VAL A 27 -1.23 -1.07 6.59
CA VAL A 27 -2.41 -0.30 7.00
C VAL A 27 -3.04 -0.89 8.24
N THR A 28 -3.23 -0.07 9.27
CA THR A 28 -4.07 -0.38 10.41
C THR A 28 -5.25 0.59 10.49
N ALA A 29 -6.34 0.17 11.12
CA ALA A 29 -7.56 0.96 11.22
C ALA A 29 -8.29 0.70 12.54
N SER A 30 -9.08 1.67 13.01
CA SER A 30 -9.89 1.49 14.22
C SER A 30 -11.24 0.81 13.96
N ALA A 31 -11.66 0.70 12.69
CA ALA A 31 -12.91 0.06 12.28
C ALA A 31 -12.76 -0.56 10.87
N GLY A 32 -13.78 -1.32 10.44
CA GLY A 32 -13.71 -2.12 9.20
C GLY A 32 -12.77 -3.30 9.40
N THR A 33 -11.73 -3.40 8.58
CA THR A 33 -10.62 -4.34 8.74
C THR A 33 -9.48 -3.67 9.51
N PRO A 34 -9.21 -4.01 10.78
CA PRO A 34 -8.25 -3.26 11.59
C PRO A 34 -6.78 -3.40 11.21
N GLY A 35 -6.42 -4.42 10.42
CA GLY A 35 -5.03 -4.68 10.03
C GLY A 35 -4.14 -5.20 11.19
N PRO A 36 -2.80 -5.25 11.00
CA PRO A 36 -2.09 -4.71 9.84
C PRO A 36 -2.39 -5.50 8.56
N THR A 37 -2.84 -4.78 7.53
CA THR A 37 -3.01 -5.31 6.17
C THR A 37 -1.91 -4.76 5.28
N SER A 38 -1.33 -5.64 4.46
CA SER A 38 -0.18 -5.34 3.62
C SER A 38 -0.60 -5.02 2.19
N TYR A 39 -0.04 -3.95 1.63
CA TYR A 39 -0.19 -3.53 0.25
C TYR A 39 1.18 -3.33 -0.39
N THR A 40 1.25 -3.53 -1.71
CA THR A 40 2.49 -3.34 -2.48
C THR A 40 2.75 -1.88 -2.80
N THR A 41 1.72 -1.03 -2.78
CA THR A 41 1.78 0.39 -3.18
C THR A 41 0.88 1.25 -2.30
N LEU A 42 1.14 2.56 -2.26
CA LEU A 42 0.28 3.53 -1.56
C LEU A 42 -1.07 3.65 -2.25
N LYS A 43 -1.11 3.60 -3.60
CA LYS A 43 -2.36 3.59 -4.33
C LYS A 43 -3.27 2.45 -3.90
N SER A 44 -2.76 1.22 -3.80
CA SER A 44 -3.59 0.08 -3.40
C SER A 44 -4.11 0.19 -1.97
N ALA A 45 -3.34 0.80 -1.07
CA ALA A 45 -3.81 1.14 0.27
C ALA A 45 -4.96 2.16 0.23
N PHE A 46 -4.84 3.22 -0.56
CA PHE A 46 -5.92 4.21 -0.74
C PHE A 46 -7.16 3.62 -1.41
N ASP A 47 -6.99 2.76 -2.43
CA ASP A 47 -8.09 2.05 -3.07
C ASP A 47 -8.89 1.24 -2.04
N ALA A 48 -8.21 0.57 -1.09
CA ALA A 48 -8.85 -0.18 -0.02
C ALA A 48 -9.59 0.71 0.99
N VAL A 49 -9.02 1.87 1.35
CA VAL A 49 -9.70 2.87 2.19
C VAL A 49 -10.95 3.41 1.49
N ASN A 50 -10.85 3.75 0.22
CA ASN A 50 -11.97 4.24 -0.60
C ASN A 50 -13.08 3.19 -0.77
N ALA A 51 -12.71 1.90 -0.81
CA ALA A 51 -13.65 0.78 -0.83
C ALA A 51 -14.28 0.47 0.54
N GLY A 52 -13.95 1.24 1.58
CA GLY A 52 -14.49 1.03 2.94
C GLY A 52 -13.88 -0.17 3.67
N THR A 53 -12.77 -0.73 3.16
CA THR A 53 -12.09 -1.86 3.80
C THR A 53 -11.50 -1.44 5.14
N HIS A 54 -10.87 -0.26 5.18
CA HIS A 54 -10.32 0.36 6.39
C HIS A 54 -11.15 1.59 6.74
N GLN A 55 -11.63 1.66 7.98
CA GLN A 55 -12.57 2.69 8.42
C GLN A 55 -12.14 3.30 9.77
N GLY A 56 -12.80 4.38 10.18
CA GLY A 56 -12.43 5.11 11.39
C GLY A 56 -11.06 5.76 11.26
N THR A 57 -10.22 5.71 12.31
CA THR A 57 -8.86 6.25 12.21
C THR A 57 -7.97 5.23 11.51
N VAL A 58 -7.43 5.61 10.35
CA VAL A 58 -6.57 4.76 9.51
C VAL A 58 -5.13 5.25 9.64
N THR A 59 -4.21 4.34 9.91
CA THR A 59 -2.76 4.60 9.89
C THR A 59 -2.12 3.79 8.77
N ILE A 60 -1.39 4.49 7.91
CA ILE A 60 -0.68 3.95 6.74
C ILE A 60 0.81 4.16 6.99
N SER A 61 1.53 3.05 7.13
CA SER A 61 2.96 3.03 7.35
C SER A 61 3.67 2.54 6.09
N ILE A 62 4.55 3.37 5.53
CA ILE A 62 5.46 2.98 4.45
C ILE A 62 6.61 2.17 5.09
N THR A 63 6.63 0.87 4.80
CA THR A 63 7.58 -0.12 5.34
C THR A 63 8.67 -0.50 4.35
N GLY A 64 8.63 0.05 3.14
CA GLY A 64 9.69 -0.09 2.15
C GLY A 64 9.47 0.83 0.94
N ASN A 65 10.43 0.86 0.03
CA ASN A 65 10.35 1.71 -1.16
C ASN A 65 9.27 1.22 -2.11
N THR A 66 8.46 2.13 -2.64
CA THR A 66 7.45 1.84 -3.66
C THR A 66 7.53 2.85 -4.80
N THR A 67 7.20 2.39 -6.01
CA THR A 67 7.03 3.23 -7.18
C THR A 67 5.59 3.11 -7.66
N GLU A 68 4.85 4.21 -7.56
CA GLU A 68 3.47 4.31 -8.03
C GLU A 68 3.46 4.53 -9.54
N THR A 69 2.63 3.77 -10.24
CA THR A 69 2.44 3.85 -11.71
C THR A 69 1.20 4.66 -12.11
N ALA A 70 0.41 5.08 -11.12
CA ALA A 70 -0.72 5.98 -11.24
C ALA A 70 -0.89 6.75 -9.92
N SER A 71 -1.66 7.83 -9.93
CA SER A 71 -1.94 8.61 -8.72
C SER A 71 -2.59 7.76 -7.62
N ALA A 72 -2.08 7.89 -6.39
CA ALA A 72 -2.75 7.41 -5.21
C ALA A 72 -3.84 8.44 -4.82
N ILE A 73 -5.09 8.13 -5.18
CA ILE A 73 -6.23 9.02 -4.94
C ILE A 73 -6.95 8.60 -3.66
N LEU A 74 -7.04 9.48 -2.67
CA LEU A 74 -7.90 9.31 -1.50
C LEU A 74 -9.15 10.18 -1.68
N ASN A 75 -10.33 9.58 -1.66
CA ASN A 75 -11.60 10.30 -1.78
C ASN A 75 -12.09 10.80 -0.42
N ALA A 76 -12.96 11.81 -0.42
CA ALA A 76 -13.65 12.28 0.78
C ALA A 76 -14.33 11.15 1.55
N SER A 77 -14.26 11.20 2.88
CA SER A 77 -15.06 10.33 3.73
C SER A 77 -16.55 10.59 3.49
N GLY A 78 -17.36 9.53 3.42
CA GLY A 78 -18.77 9.58 3.07
C GLY A 78 -19.06 9.52 1.56
N LEU A 79 -18.04 9.55 0.68
CA LEU A 79 -18.23 9.28 -0.75
C LEU A 79 -18.10 7.78 -1.05
N GLY A 80 -19.14 7.21 -1.67
CA GLY A 80 -19.18 5.78 -1.97
C GLY A 80 -19.12 4.96 -0.69
N ALA A 81 -18.11 4.08 -0.59
CA ALA A 81 -17.88 3.25 0.60
C ALA A 81 -16.82 3.83 1.56
N ALA A 82 -16.18 4.95 1.22
CA ALA A 82 -15.16 5.56 2.06
C ALA A 82 -15.78 6.03 3.39
N ASN A 83 -15.22 5.59 4.52
CA ASN A 83 -15.75 5.92 5.85
C ASN A 83 -14.63 5.97 6.91
N TYR A 84 -13.69 6.88 6.73
CA TYR A 84 -12.62 7.15 7.69
C TYR A 84 -12.90 8.43 8.48
N ALA A 85 -12.40 8.48 9.72
CA ALA A 85 -12.41 9.67 10.56
C ALA A 85 -11.12 10.49 10.44
N ALA A 86 -9.99 9.81 10.20
CA ALA A 86 -8.68 10.41 9.97
C ALA A 86 -7.81 9.44 9.15
N VAL A 87 -6.88 9.96 8.36
CA VAL A 87 -5.85 9.14 7.68
C VAL A 87 -4.47 9.69 8.02
N ASN A 88 -3.66 8.89 8.69
CA ASN A 88 -2.30 9.23 9.10
C ASN A 88 -1.31 8.43 8.25
N ILE A 89 -0.50 9.11 7.43
CA ILE A 89 0.49 8.50 6.55
C ILE A 89 1.87 8.86 7.08
N GLY A 90 2.73 7.85 7.25
CA GLY A 90 4.12 8.06 7.64
C GLY A 90 5.03 6.93 7.18
N THR A 91 6.33 7.08 7.38
CA THR A 91 7.31 6.05 7.07
C THR A 91 7.80 5.39 8.35
N SER A 92 8.03 4.06 8.34
CA SER A 92 8.65 3.36 9.47
C SER A 92 10.18 3.34 9.42
N GLY A 93 10.76 4.10 8.49
CA GLY A 93 12.20 4.16 8.22
C GLY A 93 12.51 5.10 7.06
N SER A 94 13.76 5.06 6.59
CA SER A 94 14.23 5.83 5.42
C SER A 94 13.73 5.21 4.11
N PHE A 95 12.48 5.50 3.74
CA PHE A 95 11.84 4.98 2.53
C PHE A 95 11.36 6.09 1.60
N THR A 96 11.31 5.78 0.30
CA THR A 96 10.81 6.67 -0.74
C THR A 96 9.59 6.08 -1.41
N VAL A 97 8.55 6.90 -1.55
CA VAL A 97 7.41 6.68 -2.44
C VAL A 97 7.67 7.55 -3.68
N SER A 98 7.86 6.94 -4.85
CA SER A 98 8.15 7.67 -6.10
C SER A 98 7.05 7.48 -7.13
N ALA A 99 6.92 8.41 -8.08
CA ALA A 99 6.07 8.25 -9.25
C ALA A 99 6.92 7.84 -10.46
N SER A 100 6.44 6.90 -11.28
CA SER A 100 7.12 6.52 -12.53
C SER A 100 6.78 7.43 -13.72
N GLY A 101 5.93 8.44 -13.54
CA GLY A 101 5.46 9.30 -14.62
C GLY A 101 5.04 10.69 -14.16
N ALA A 102 4.57 11.51 -15.11
CA ALA A 102 4.15 12.90 -14.88
C ALA A 102 2.69 12.97 -14.41
N PHE A 103 2.45 12.58 -13.16
CA PHE A 103 1.16 12.70 -12.48
C PHE A 103 1.37 13.05 -11.00
N ALA A 104 0.32 13.53 -10.33
CA ALA A 104 0.36 13.74 -8.89
C ALA A 104 0.56 12.39 -8.19
N LEU A 105 1.59 12.28 -7.35
CA LEU A 105 1.86 11.04 -6.61
C LEU A 105 0.72 10.71 -5.63
N ILE A 106 0.27 11.73 -4.89
CA ILE A 106 -0.86 11.68 -3.97
C ILE A 106 -1.87 12.73 -4.43
N ASP A 107 -3.13 12.31 -4.54
CA ASP A 107 -4.27 13.17 -4.84
C ASP A 107 -5.31 13.04 -3.72
N LEU A 108 -5.58 14.15 -3.03
CA LEU A 108 -6.56 14.22 -1.96
C LEU A 108 -7.86 14.79 -2.54
N ASN A 109 -8.67 13.93 -3.13
CA ASN A 109 -9.90 14.29 -3.84
C ASN A 109 -11.05 14.54 -2.86
N GLY A 110 -11.07 15.75 -2.28
CA GLY A 110 -12.02 16.15 -1.24
C GLY A 110 -11.78 15.44 0.10
N ALA A 111 -10.64 14.76 0.26
CA ALA A 111 -10.27 14.09 1.50
C ALA A 111 -9.95 15.10 2.61
N ASP A 112 -10.51 14.86 3.80
CA ASP A 112 -10.33 15.69 4.98
C ASP A 112 -9.61 14.92 6.09
N ASN A 113 -9.01 15.65 7.04
CA ASN A 113 -8.33 15.08 8.21
C ASN A 113 -7.22 14.07 7.84
N VAL A 114 -6.41 14.42 6.84
CA VAL A 114 -5.26 13.65 6.37
C VAL A 114 -3.97 14.28 6.92
N THR A 115 -3.15 13.48 7.59
CA THR A 115 -1.81 13.89 8.04
C THR A 115 -0.76 13.10 7.26
N ILE A 116 0.20 13.78 6.63
CA ILE A 116 1.37 13.15 6.00
C ILE A 116 2.61 13.58 6.79
N ASN A 117 3.26 12.62 7.44
CA ASN A 117 4.41 12.87 8.30
C ASN A 117 5.66 12.16 7.77
N GLY A 118 6.68 12.96 7.38
CA GLY A 118 7.98 12.45 6.95
C GLY A 118 8.97 12.17 8.09
N ASN A 119 8.58 12.33 9.36
CA ASN A 119 9.48 12.10 10.49
C ASN A 119 9.89 10.63 10.59
N ASN A 120 11.13 10.40 10.20
CA ASN A 120 11.89 9.20 10.48
C ASN A 120 12.57 9.40 11.85
N THR A 121 12.03 8.79 12.91
CA THR A 121 12.81 8.66 14.15
C THR A 121 13.87 7.59 13.91
N LEU A 122 15.07 8.03 13.49
CA LEU A 122 16.27 7.21 13.42
C LEU A 122 16.70 6.71 14.80
#